data_AF-A0A0A7LAE8-F1
#
_entry.id   AF-A0A0A7LAE8-F1
#
_cell.length_a   1.000
_cell.length_b   1.000
_cell.length_c   1.000
_cell.angle_alpha   90.00
_cell.angle_beta   90.00
_cell.angle_gamma   90.00
#
_symmetry.space_group_name_H-M   'P 1'
#
loop_
_entity.id
_entity.type
_entity.pdbx_description
1 polymer ?
#
loop_
_entity_poly.entity_id
_entity_poly.type
_entity_poly.pdbx_seq_one_letter_code
_entity_poly.pdbx_strand_id
1 'polypeptide(L)'
;MGISIGIKETEAKSALCRELRMNVIRVRVDDISGMEDLVGYDDIVSLDDAKSQVGDWEAFLKRNRVNAETDAIYMDKLKNEDDIKLLKPKAVRTSTGWIEMEKVSGAKKDKVLAASKKENRLTGWDMLSFEEMTEMCQKCKISWDKGRGCIGTFGPNDSLLPSIAEKKGCKIIASVPDGAKSGRVYTPNEAKELLKEIEILTAALPEEGKMMVRRYGGTLERLNAVANISVSEGCGFYFF
;
A
#
# COMPACT_ATOMS: atom_id res chain seq x y z
N MET A 1 -9.37 17.98 4.00
CA MET A 1 -8.88 16.80 3.26
C MET A 1 -8.99 17.11 1.77
N GLY A 2 -8.07 16.61 0.96
CA GLY A 2 -8.07 16.83 -0.50
C GLY A 2 -8.22 15.51 -1.24
N ILE A 3 -8.60 15.59 -2.51
CA ILE A 3 -8.75 14.47 -3.42
C ILE A 3 -7.41 14.19 -4.10
N SER A 4 -7.02 12.93 -4.09
CA SER A 4 -5.90 12.39 -4.84
C SER A 4 -6.39 11.70 -6.11
N ILE A 5 -5.48 11.50 -7.05
CA ILE A 5 -5.69 10.76 -8.29
C ILE A 5 -4.58 9.73 -8.44
N GLY A 6 -4.91 8.57 -8.97
CA GLY A 6 -3.95 7.52 -9.29
C GLY A 6 -4.37 6.67 -10.48
N ILE A 7 -3.43 5.87 -10.98
CA ILE A 7 -3.67 4.81 -11.97
C ILE A 7 -3.65 3.44 -11.27
N LYS A 8 -4.32 2.44 -11.84
CA LYS A 8 -4.21 1.04 -11.43
C LYS A 8 -2.93 0.45 -12.00
N GLU A 9 -1.82 0.67 -11.30
CA GLU A 9 -0.50 0.24 -11.76
C GLU A 9 -0.36 -1.27 -11.95
N THR A 10 -1.15 -2.09 -11.23
CA THR A 10 -1.17 -3.55 -11.40
C THR A 10 -1.81 -4.01 -12.72
N GLU A 11 -2.62 -3.16 -13.36
CA GLU A 11 -3.19 -3.40 -14.69
C GLU A 11 -2.26 -2.93 -15.81
N ALA A 12 -1.36 -1.98 -15.52
CA ALA A 12 -0.41 -1.44 -16.49
C ALA A 12 0.77 -2.40 -16.71
N LYS A 13 0.91 -2.91 -17.94
CA LYS A 13 1.93 -3.93 -18.25
C LYS A 13 3.36 -3.40 -18.08
N SER A 14 3.60 -2.12 -18.34
CA SER A 14 4.93 -1.51 -18.23
C SER A 14 5.28 -1.02 -16.82
N ALA A 15 4.38 -1.18 -15.84
CA ALA A 15 4.64 -0.84 -14.45
C ALA A 15 5.75 -1.73 -13.88
N LEU A 16 6.87 -1.12 -13.48
CA LEU A 16 8.01 -1.85 -12.92
C LEU A 16 7.66 -2.54 -11.60
N CYS A 17 6.72 -1.97 -10.84
CA CYS A 17 6.25 -2.51 -9.57
C CYS A 17 5.23 -3.64 -9.71
N ARG A 18 4.71 -3.92 -10.92
CA ARG A 18 3.56 -4.81 -11.12
C ARG A 18 3.82 -6.23 -10.64
N GLU A 19 4.94 -6.84 -11.06
CA GLU A 19 5.26 -8.21 -10.67
C GLU A 19 5.42 -8.34 -9.16
N LEU A 20 6.08 -7.38 -8.53
CA LEU A 20 6.26 -7.34 -7.08
C LEU A 20 4.93 -7.17 -6.33
N ARG A 21 4.04 -6.29 -6.80
CA ARG A 21 2.71 -6.06 -6.21
C ARG A 21 1.76 -7.23 -6.41
N MET A 22 1.96 -8.03 -7.47
CA MET A 22 1.16 -9.24 -7.72
C MET A 22 1.70 -10.47 -6.98
N ASN A 23 2.99 -10.48 -6.65
CA ASN A 23 3.63 -11.60 -5.98
C ASN A 23 3.42 -11.52 -4.46
N VAL A 24 2.44 -12.28 -3.94
CA VAL A 24 2.22 -12.42 -2.50
C VAL A 24 3.31 -13.31 -1.91
N ILE A 25 4.14 -12.75 -1.02
CA ILE A 25 5.28 -13.44 -0.41
C ILE A 25 4.92 -14.00 0.97
N ARG A 26 4.14 -13.26 1.76
CA ARG A 26 3.69 -13.71 3.09
C ARG A 26 2.22 -13.40 3.29
N VAL A 27 1.53 -14.27 3.99
CA VAL A 27 0.15 -14.02 4.43
C VAL A 27 0.00 -14.30 5.90
N ARG A 28 -0.84 -13.52 6.57
CA ARG A 28 -1.30 -13.82 7.92
C ARG A 28 -2.70 -14.45 7.86
N VAL A 29 -2.85 -15.57 8.56
CA VAL A 29 -4.15 -16.25 8.75
C VAL A 29 -4.57 -16.10 10.20
N ASP A 30 -5.87 -15.90 10.43
CA ASP A 30 -6.44 -15.78 11.77
C ASP A 30 -6.70 -17.16 12.40
N ASP A 31 -7.05 -18.15 11.56
CA ASP A 31 -7.20 -19.56 11.94
C ASP A 31 -6.17 -20.41 11.21
N ILE A 32 -5.36 -21.13 12.00
CA ILE A 32 -4.26 -21.98 11.50
C ILE A 32 -4.68 -23.44 11.29
N SER A 33 -5.94 -23.79 11.57
CA SER A 33 -6.43 -25.17 11.54
C SER A 33 -6.19 -25.85 10.18
N GLY A 34 -5.43 -26.95 10.17
CA GLY A 34 -5.02 -27.67 8.96
C GLY A 34 -3.98 -26.95 8.10
N MET A 35 -3.24 -26.00 8.70
CA MET A 35 -2.10 -25.26 8.16
C MET A 35 -0.97 -25.12 9.20
N GLU A 36 -1.02 -25.88 10.28
CA GLU A 36 -0.05 -25.84 11.40
C GLU A 36 1.37 -26.17 10.94
N ASP A 37 1.50 -26.96 9.86
CA ASP A 37 2.78 -27.30 9.23
C ASP A 37 3.41 -26.14 8.44
N LEU A 38 2.64 -25.09 8.13
CA LEU A 38 3.04 -23.99 7.25
C LEU A 38 3.30 -22.68 7.98
N VAL A 39 2.82 -22.55 9.21
CA VAL A 39 2.85 -21.30 9.98
C VAL A 39 4.16 -21.17 10.75
N GLY A 40 4.71 -19.95 10.82
CA GLY A 40 5.84 -19.62 11.66
C GLY A 40 5.46 -19.66 13.14
N TYR A 41 6.37 -20.14 13.99
CA TYR A 41 6.20 -20.18 15.44
C TYR A 41 7.33 -19.41 16.11
N ASP A 42 6.97 -18.67 17.15
CA ASP A 42 7.92 -18.02 18.05
C ASP A 42 7.80 -18.67 19.43
N ASP A 43 8.95 -18.88 20.07
CA ASP A 43 9.00 -19.29 21.48
C ASP A 43 9.05 -18.02 22.33
N ILE A 44 7.98 -17.76 23.08
CA ILE A 44 7.82 -16.53 23.86
C ILE A 44 7.68 -16.83 25.35
N VAL A 45 8.18 -15.93 26.19
CA VAL A 45 8.00 -15.94 27.64
C VAL A 45 7.24 -14.67 28.03
N SER A 46 6.22 -14.82 28.87
CA SER A 46 5.47 -13.66 29.39
C SER A 46 6.40 -12.74 30.19
N LEU A 47 6.10 -11.44 30.25
CA LEU A 47 6.91 -10.50 31.04
C LEU A 47 6.92 -10.86 32.52
N ASP A 48 5.80 -11.34 33.05
CA ASP A 48 5.67 -11.70 34.46
C ASP A 48 6.52 -12.92 34.79
N ASP A 49 6.47 -13.96 33.94
CA ASP A 49 7.34 -15.12 34.09
C ASP A 49 8.81 -14.73 33.94
N ALA A 50 9.16 -13.91 32.95
CA ALA A 50 10.53 -13.46 32.75
C ALA A 50 11.04 -12.71 33.99
N LYS A 51 10.33 -11.66 34.46
CA LYS A 51 10.71 -10.88 35.65
C LYS A 51 10.79 -11.71 36.92
N SER A 52 9.98 -12.77 37.05
CA SER A 52 10.04 -13.67 38.20
C SER A 52 11.32 -14.53 38.23
N GLN A 53 11.91 -14.78 37.06
CA GLN A 53 13.12 -15.60 36.93
C GLN A 53 14.39 -14.76 36.90
N VAL A 54 14.38 -13.64 36.16
CA VAL A 54 15.53 -12.74 36.07
C VAL A 54 15.47 -11.69 37.18
N GLY A 55 16.39 -11.79 38.14
CA GLY A 55 16.44 -10.87 39.29
C GLY A 55 16.63 -9.40 38.91
N ASP A 56 17.75 -9.07 38.25
CA ASP A 56 17.99 -7.71 37.76
C ASP A 56 17.46 -7.55 36.32
N TRP A 57 16.27 -6.96 36.23
CA TRP A 57 15.55 -6.74 34.97
C TRP A 57 16.24 -5.71 34.06
N GLU A 58 16.78 -4.63 34.62
CA GLU A 58 17.42 -3.57 33.83
C GLU A 58 18.73 -4.08 33.23
N ALA A 59 19.53 -4.82 34.02
CA ALA A 59 20.70 -5.51 33.51
C ALA A 59 20.34 -6.56 32.46
N PHE A 60 19.19 -7.24 32.59
CA PHE A 60 18.69 -8.23 31.63
C PHE A 60 18.34 -7.61 30.27
N LEU A 61 17.59 -6.52 30.27
CA LEU A 61 17.26 -5.80 29.05
C LEU A 61 18.52 -5.30 28.36
N LYS A 62 19.47 -4.74 29.13
CA LYS A 62 20.74 -4.21 28.59
C LYS A 62 21.62 -5.30 27.99
N ARG A 63 21.79 -6.44 28.66
CA ARG A 63 22.66 -7.54 28.17
C ARG A 63 22.11 -8.22 26.92
N ASN A 64 20.78 -8.34 26.81
CA ASN A 64 20.13 -8.91 25.63
C ASN A 64 19.74 -7.87 24.56
N ARG A 65 19.89 -6.57 24.86
CA ARG A 65 19.45 -5.43 24.03
C ARG A 65 17.96 -5.49 23.67
N VAL A 66 17.15 -5.88 24.66
CA VAL A 66 15.69 -5.93 24.55
C VAL A 66 15.11 -4.56 24.91
N ASN A 67 14.11 -4.10 24.16
CA ASN A 67 13.43 -2.85 24.47
C ASN A 67 12.62 -3.00 25.78
N ALA A 68 12.66 -1.98 26.64
CA ALA A 68 11.90 -1.95 27.89
C ALA A 68 10.38 -1.97 27.67
N GLU A 69 9.91 -1.52 26.51
CA GLU A 69 8.49 -1.50 26.11
C GLU A 69 8.04 -2.78 25.39
N THR A 70 8.82 -3.87 25.45
CA THR A 70 8.43 -5.15 24.84
C THR A 70 7.21 -5.74 25.54
N ASP A 71 6.35 -6.40 24.76
CA ASP A 71 5.11 -7.05 25.22
C ASP A 71 5.35 -8.47 25.74
N ALA A 72 6.36 -9.15 25.20
CA ALA A 72 6.85 -10.46 25.64
C ALA A 72 8.37 -10.57 25.41
N ILE A 73 8.97 -11.62 25.98
CA ILE A 73 10.36 -11.99 25.70
C ILE A 73 10.38 -13.07 24.64
N TYR A 74 10.86 -12.71 23.45
CA TYR A 74 11.06 -13.64 22.34
C TYR A 74 12.42 -14.32 22.48
N MET A 75 12.41 -15.65 22.58
CA MET A 75 13.62 -16.44 22.88
C MET A 75 14.71 -16.30 21.79
N ASP A 76 14.32 -16.04 20.54
CA ASP A 76 15.24 -15.80 19.41
C ASP A 76 16.03 -14.48 19.53
N LYS A 77 15.55 -13.52 20.33
CA LYS A 77 16.20 -12.21 20.55
C LYS A 77 17.20 -12.22 21.69
N LEU A 78 17.17 -13.23 22.54
CA LEU A 78 18.12 -13.36 23.65
C LEU A 78 19.52 -13.69 23.10
N LYS A 79 20.53 -13.03 23.66
CA LYS A 79 21.94 -13.19 23.25
C LYS A 79 22.77 -13.87 24.32
N ASN A 80 22.39 -13.73 25.58
CA ASN A 80 23.08 -14.34 26.70
C ASN A 80 22.60 -15.79 26.89
N GLU A 81 23.55 -16.73 26.90
CA GLU A 81 23.23 -18.16 26.99
C GLU A 81 22.65 -18.58 28.35
N ASP A 82 23.03 -17.93 29.44
CA ASP A 82 22.54 -18.25 30.78
C ASP A 82 21.07 -17.85 30.93
N ASP A 83 20.71 -16.68 30.40
CA ASP A 83 19.32 -16.22 30.32
C ASP A 83 18.46 -17.13 29.45
N ILE A 84 18.99 -17.57 28.30
CA ILE A 84 18.30 -18.52 27.43
C ILE A 84 18.01 -19.81 28.21
N LYS A 85 19.00 -20.37 28.91
CA LYS A 85 18.82 -21.59 29.70
C LYS A 85 17.80 -21.40 30.83
N LEU A 86 17.81 -20.23 31.48
CA LEU A 86 16.91 -19.89 32.56
C LEU A 86 15.45 -19.76 32.09
N LEU A 87 15.23 -19.09 30.96
CA LEU A 87 13.88 -18.78 30.46
C LEU A 87 13.28 -19.86 29.55
N LYS A 88 14.11 -20.70 28.93
CA LYS A 88 13.66 -21.78 28.02
C LYS A 88 12.59 -22.72 28.62
N PRO A 89 12.64 -23.13 29.91
CA PRO A 89 11.59 -23.95 30.50
C PRO A 89 10.21 -23.27 30.62
N LYS A 90 10.18 -21.94 30.53
CA LYS A 90 8.96 -21.12 30.59
C LYS A 90 8.49 -20.66 29.22
N ALA A 91 9.24 -20.98 28.16
CA ALA A 91 8.89 -20.59 26.81
C ALA A 91 7.65 -21.35 26.33
N VAL A 92 6.67 -20.60 25.84
CA VAL A 92 5.46 -21.11 25.21
C VAL A 92 5.60 -20.90 23.71
N ARG A 93 5.55 -22.00 22.97
CA ARG A 93 5.54 -21.97 21.51
C ARG A 93 4.21 -21.41 21.02
N THR A 94 4.25 -20.23 20.41
CA THR A 94 3.08 -19.47 19.97
C THR A 94 3.11 -19.30 18.46
N SER A 95 1.96 -19.51 17.82
CA SER A 95 1.83 -19.31 16.38
C SER A 95 1.86 -17.82 16.05
N THR A 96 2.68 -17.46 15.06
CA THR A 96 2.72 -16.08 14.53
C THR A 96 1.55 -15.80 13.58
N GLY A 97 0.86 -16.83 13.12
CA GLY A 97 -0.14 -16.75 12.06
C GLY A 97 0.43 -16.45 10.66
N TRP A 98 1.73 -16.20 10.54
CA TRP A 98 2.38 -15.88 9.27
C TRP A 98 2.81 -17.14 8.52
N ILE A 99 2.44 -17.21 7.25
CA ILE A 99 2.81 -18.27 6.31
C ILE A 99 3.66 -17.65 5.19
N GLU A 100 4.81 -18.26 4.90
CA GLU A 100 5.66 -17.90 3.76
C GLU A 100 5.21 -18.65 2.51
N MET A 101 4.75 -17.92 1.50
CA MET A 101 4.12 -18.49 0.29
C MET A 101 5.08 -19.32 -0.57
N GLU A 102 6.39 -19.11 -0.43
CA GLU A 102 7.43 -19.90 -1.09
C GLU A 102 7.46 -21.35 -0.56
N LYS A 103 7.21 -21.54 0.75
CA LYS A 103 7.19 -22.86 1.40
C LYS A 103 5.89 -23.62 1.17
N VAL A 104 4.86 -22.95 0.62
CA VAL A 104 3.56 -23.55 0.36
C VAL A 104 3.57 -24.26 -1.00
N SER A 105 3.34 -25.58 -0.99
CA SER A 105 3.14 -26.35 -2.23
C SER A 105 2.01 -25.78 -3.08
N GLY A 106 2.12 -25.85 -4.41
CA GLY A 106 1.14 -25.27 -5.34
C GLY A 106 -0.33 -25.63 -5.03
N ALA A 107 -0.61 -26.89 -4.67
CA ALA A 107 -1.95 -27.38 -4.35
C ALA A 107 -2.57 -26.74 -3.08
N LYS A 108 -1.76 -26.21 -2.16
CA LYS A 108 -2.23 -25.56 -0.92
C LYS A 108 -2.31 -24.03 -1.03
N LYS A 109 -1.74 -23.41 -2.08
CA LYS A 109 -1.65 -21.95 -2.20
C LYS A 109 -3.02 -21.26 -2.20
N ASP A 110 -3.97 -21.78 -2.97
CA ASP A 110 -5.32 -21.20 -3.05
C ASP A 110 -6.06 -21.30 -1.72
N LYS A 111 -5.90 -22.40 -0.98
CA LYS A 111 -6.47 -22.59 0.36
C LYS A 111 -5.91 -21.54 1.33
N VAL A 112 -4.59 -21.36 1.35
CA VAL A 112 -3.91 -20.40 2.21
C VAL A 112 -4.34 -18.96 1.88
N LEU A 113 -4.42 -18.61 0.59
CA LEU A 113 -4.90 -17.30 0.14
C LEU A 113 -6.37 -17.07 0.52
N ALA A 114 -7.23 -18.09 0.41
CA ALA A 114 -8.64 -17.98 0.79
C ALA A 114 -8.83 -17.77 2.30
N ALA A 115 -7.97 -18.35 3.13
CA ALA A 115 -8.00 -18.19 4.59
C ALA A 115 -7.48 -16.83 5.08
N SER A 116 -6.81 -16.05 4.23
CA SER A 116 -6.23 -14.75 4.58
C SER A 116 -7.04 -13.59 4.00
N LYS A 117 -7.35 -12.59 4.83
CA LYS A 117 -7.91 -11.29 4.39
C LYS A 117 -6.91 -10.57 3.48
N LYS A 118 -7.39 -9.76 2.54
CA LYS A 118 -6.50 -9.04 1.60
C LYS A 118 -5.50 -8.12 2.30
N GLU A 119 -5.91 -7.45 3.37
CA GLU A 119 -5.06 -6.57 4.21
C GLU A 119 -3.94 -7.31 4.96
N ASN A 120 -4.07 -8.64 5.13
CA ASN A 120 -3.11 -9.48 5.81
C ASN A 120 -2.06 -10.09 4.86
N ARG A 121 -2.00 -9.62 3.61
CA ARG A 121 -1.11 -10.16 2.58
C ARG A 121 0.01 -9.16 2.30
N LEU A 122 1.24 -9.63 2.45
CA LEU A 122 2.43 -8.89 2.08
C LEU A 122 2.92 -9.39 0.72
N THR A 123 3.11 -8.44 -0.17
CA THR A 123 3.61 -8.64 -1.51
C THR A 123 5.10 -8.36 -1.56
N GLY A 124 5.75 -8.71 -2.68
CA GLY A 124 7.16 -8.34 -2.90
C GLY A 124 7.38 -6.84 -2.87
N TRP A 125 6.35 -6.05 -3.17
CA TRP A 125 6.43 -4.61 -3.06
C TRP A 125 6.59 -4.16 -1.60
N ASP A 126 5.88 -4.80 -0.67
CA ASP A 126 5.89 -4.43 0.76
C ASP A 126 7.21 -4.82 1.45
N MET A 127 8.02 -5.64 0.80
CA MET A 127 9.35 -6.05 1.29
C MET A 127 10.46 -5.06 0.89
N LEU A 128 10.20 -4.13 -0.02
CA LEU A 128 11.18 -3.14 -0.45
C LEU A 128 11.39 -2.07 0.63
N SER A 129 12.60 -1.54 0.71
CA SER A 129 12.91 -0.30 1.41
C SER A 129 12.34 0.91 0.67
N PHE A 130 12.22 2.04 1.37
CA PHE A 130 11.78 3.30 0.76
C PHE A 130 12.70 3.78 -0.37
N GLU A 131 14.00 3.51 -0.26
CA GLU A 131 14.99 3.87 -1.29
C GLU A 131 14.77 3.05 -2.57
N GLU A 132 14.59 1.73 -2.46
CA GLU A 132 14.31 0.86 -3.59
C GLU A 132 12.97 1.22 -4.26
N MET A 133 11.93 1.51 -3.47
CA MET A 133 10.65 1.98 -4.02
C MET A 133 10.82 3.29 -4.79
N THR A 134 11.58 4.24 -4.25
CA THR A 134 11.81 5.55 -4.87
C THR A 134 12.58 5.42 -6.16
N GLU A 135 13.68 4.65 -6.16
CA GLU A 135 14.49 4.39 -7.34
C GLU A 135 13.67 3.75 -8.46
N MET A 136 12.83 2.77 -8.11
CA MET A 136 11.93 2.13 -9.07
C MET A 136 10.93 3.11 -9.67
N CYS A 137 10.29 3.94 -8.83
CA CYS A 137 9.34 4.97 -9.29
C CYS A 137 9.99 6.03 -10.19
N GLN A 138 11.24 6.43 -9.91
CA GLN A 138 11.97 7.39 -10.73
C GLN A 138 12.31 6.84 -12.13
N LYS A 139 12.58 5.54 -12.23
CA LYS A 139 12.88 4.85 -13.49
C LYS A 139 11.63 4.43 -14.27
N CYS A 140 10.46 4.44 -13.63
CA CYS A 140 9.23 3.90 -14.20
C CYS A 140 8.57 4.90 -15.15
N LYS A 141 8.32 4.48 -16.40
CA LYS A 141 7.74 5.34 -17.45
C LYS A 141 6.31 5.81 -17.16
N ILE A 142 5.56 5.06 -16.36
CA ILE A 142 4.19 5.39 -15.98
C ILE A 142 4.11 6.24 -14.69
N SER A 143 5.26 6.58 -14.12
CA SER A 143 5.36 7.48 -12.96
C SER A 143 5.13 8.92 -13.40
N TRP A 144 3.87 9.37 -13.29
CA TRP A 144 3.44 10.64 -13.87
C TRP A 144 3.56 11.83 -12.93
N ASP A 145 3.60 11.63 -11.60
CA ASP A 145 3.82 12.74 -10.66
C ASP A 145 5.32 13.05 -10.51
N LYS A 146 5.95 13.44 -11.62
CA LYS A 146 7.36 13.88 -11.66
C LYS A 146 8.33 12.83 -11.08
N GLY A 147 8.10 11.55 -11.37
CA GLY A 147 8.93 10.45 -10.87
C GLY A 147 8.65 10.05 -9.42
N ARG A 148 7.73 10.73 -8.70
CA ARG A 148 7.36 10.39 -7.31
C ARG A 148 6.36 9.24 -7.21
N GLY A 149 5.83 8.80 -8.34
CA GLY A 149 4.98 7.61 -8.42
C GLY A 149 3.75 7.82 -9.30
N CYS A 150 2.82 6.88 -9.12
CA CYS A 150 1.58 6.76 -9.89
C CYS A 150 0.38 7.43 -9.19
N ILE A 151 0.63 8.19 -8.13
CA ILE A 151 -0.36 8.87 -7.28
C ILE A 151 0.05 10.34 -7.16
N GLY A 152 -0.91 11.25 -7.25
CA GLY A 152 -0.70 12.67 -7.01
C GLY A 152 -1.99 13.38 -6.63
N THR A 153 -1.91 14.70 -6.46
CA THR A 153 -3.05 15.49 -5.97
C THR A 153 -3.94 15.98 -7.11
N PHE A 154 -5.25 15.76 -7.01
CA PHE A 154 -6.24 16.41 -7.85
C PHE A 154 -6.52 17.84 -7.35
N GLY A 155 -6.85 17.99 -6.06
CA GLY A 155 -7.15 19.30 -5.46
C GLY A 155 -7.85 19.17 -4.11
N PRO A 156 -8.21 20.28 -3.45
CA PRO A 156 -8.96 20.23 -2.21
C PRO A 156 -10.42 19.78 -2.44
N ASN A 157 -11.10 19.31 -1.39
CA ASN A 157 -12.49 18.82 -1.50
C ASN A 157 -13.49 19.90 -1.92
N ASP A 158 -13.17 21.17 -1.69
CA ASP A 158 -13.95 22.35 -2.06
C ASP A 158 -13.49 22.97 -3.39
N SER A 159 -12.74 22.22 -4.20
CA SER A 159 -12.34 22.64 -5.54
C SER A 159 -13.57 23.02 -6.38
N LEU A 160 -13.50 24.16 -7.07
CA LEU A 160 -14.58 24.60 -7.97
C LEU A 160 -14.47 23.94 -9.36
N LEU A 161 -13.37 23.23 -9.64
CA LEU A 161 -13.14 22.62 -10.94
C LEU A 161 -14.26 21.64 -11.36
N PRO A 162 -14.77 20.75 -10.48
CA PRO A 162 -15.92 19.90 -10.82
C PRO A 162 -17.17 20.69 -11.22
N SER A 163 -17.48 21.80 -10.54
CA SER A 163 -18.63 22.64 -10.89
C SER A 163 -18.43 23.41 -12.20
N ILE A 164 -17.20 23.82 -12.52
CA ILE A 164 -16.86 24.42 -13.82
C ILE A 164 -17.02 23.35 -14.92
N ALA A 165 -16.56 22.12 -14.66
CA ALA A 165 -16.69 20.98 -15.56
C ALA A 165 -18.15 20.64 -15.86
N GLU A 166 -19.00 20.63 -14.84
CA GLU A 166 -20.44 20.38 -14.98
C GLU A 166 -21.11 21.38 -15.92
N LYS A 167 -20.85 22.68 -15.76
CA LYS A 167 -21.39 23.74 -16.65
C LYS A 167 -20.97 23.58 -18.11
N LYS A 168 -19.83 22.95 -18.36
CA LYS A 168 -19.27 22.71 -19.69
C LYS A 168 -19.55 21.28 -20.21
N GLY A 169 -20.40 20.52 -19.51
CA GLY A 169 -20.79 19.16 -19.91
C GLY A 169 -19.70 18.10 -19.75
N CYS A 170 -18.65 18.39 -18.98
CA CYS A 170 -17.53 17.48 -18.72
C CYS A 170 -17.88 16.56 -17.53
N LYS A 171 -18.43 15.39 -17.85
CA LYS A 171 -19.03 14.46 -16.89
C LYS A 171 -18.01 13.79 -15.98
N ILE A 172 -16.85 13.38 -16.51
CA ILE A 172 -15.82 12.68 -15.73
C ILE A 172 -15.26 13.62 -14.66
N ILE A 173 -14.81 14.81 -15.04
CA ILE A 173 -14.24 15.79 -14.10
C ILE A 173 -15.30 16.29 -13.09
N ALA A 174 -16.55 16.47 -13.53
CA ALA A 174 -17.65 16.81 -12.62
C ALA A 174 -17.92 15.71 -11.58
N SER A 175 -17.77 14.44 -11.96
CA SER A 175 -18.02 13.29 -11.09
C SER A 175 -16.90 12.97 -10.09
N VAL A 176 -15.77 13.70 -10.11
CA VAL A 176 -14.59 13.42 -9.28
C VAL A 176 -14.92 13.29 -7.78
N PRO A 177 -15.69 14.20 -7.14
CA PRO A 177 -16.01 14.06 -5.72
C PRO A 177 -16.76 12.78 -5.38
N ASP A 178 -17.69 12.34 -6.24
CA ASP A 178 -18.47 11.12 -6.03
C ASP A 178 -17.66 9.87 -6.37
N GLY A 179 -16.80 9.95 -7.38
CA GLY A 179 -15.83 8.91 -7.71
C GLY A 179 -14.86 8.65 -6.56
N ALA A 180 -14.36 9.71 -5.91
CA ALA A 180 -13.48 9.62 -4.75
C ALA A 180 -14.18 8.96 -3.55
N LYS A 181 -15.41 9.36 -3.25
CA LYS A 181 -16.20 8.78 -2.15
C LYS A 181 -16.55 7.30 -2.37
N SER A 182 -16.83 6.92 -3.61
CA SER A 182 -17.25 5.55 -3.95
C SER A 182 -16.08 4.60 -4.22
N GLY A 183 -14.85 5.12 -4.31
CA GLY A 183 -13.68 4.32 -4.73
C GLY A 183 -13.80 3.84 -6.17
N ARG A 184 -14.48 4.59 -7.03
CA ARG A 184 -14.74 4.22 -8.43
C ARG A 184 -13.43 4.13 -9.21
N VAL A 185 -13.29 3.04 -9.97
CA VAL A 185 -12.24 2.90 -10.99
C VAL A 185 -12.85 3.22 -12.35
N TYR A 186 -12.26 4.21 -13.02
CA TYR A 186 -12.59 4.65 -14.37
C TYR A 186 -11.79 3.84 -15.38
N THR A 187 -12.41 3.56 -16.52
CA THR A 187 -11.85 2.70 -17.56
C THR A 187 -10.94 3.43 -18.54
N PRO A 188 -10.11 2.71 -19.32
CA PRO A 188 -9.34 3.30 -20.42
C PRO A 188 -10.19 4.00 -21.49
N ASN A 189 -11.45 3.61 -21.67
CA ASN A 189 -12.36 4.30 -22.60
C ASN A 189 -12.82 5.64 -22.02
N GLU A 190 -13.14 5.68 -20.73
CA GLU A 190 -13.44 6.93 -20.04
C GLU A 190 -12.21 7.84 -19.96
N ALA A 191 -10.99 7.31 -19.96
CA ALA A 191 -9.78 8.11 -20.08
C ALA A 191 -9.70 8.86 -21.42
N LYS A 192 -10.17 8.25 -22.53
CA LYS A 192 -10.27 8.95 -23.82
C LYS A 192 -11.30 10.08 -23.79
N GLU A 193 -12.39 9.89 -23.05
CA GLU A 193 -13.39 10.94 -22.82
C GLU A 193 -12.81 12.06 -21.95
N LEU A 194 -12.08 11.70 -20.90
CA LEU A 194 -11.37 12.64 -20.03
C LEU A 194 -10.38 13.52 -20.80
N LEU A 195 -9.63 12.96 -21.76
CA LEU A 195 -8.76 13.77 -22.64
C LEU A 195 -9.53 14.85 -23.40
N LYS A 196 -10.73 14.53 -23.91
CA LYS A 196 -11.60 15.50 -24.58
C LYS A 196 -12.14 16.56 -23.60
N GLU A 197 -12.52 16.15 -22.40
CA GLU A 197 -12.97 17.09 -21.35
C GLU A 197 -11.85 18.06 -20.94
N ILE A 198 -10.61 17.60 -20.88
CA ILE A 198 -9.45 18.43 -20.59
C ILE A 198 -9.24 19.49 -21.68
N GLU A 199 -9.38 19.13 -22.95
CA GLU A 199 -9.29 20.10 -24.06
C GLU A 199 -10.36 21.19 -23.93
N ILE A 200 -11.61 20.79 -23.67
CA ILE A 200 -12.74 21.71 -23.45
C ILE A 200 -12.45 22.66 -22.28
N LEU A 201 -12.00 22.13 -21.14
CA LEU A 201 -11.74 22.95 -19.96
C LEU A 201 -10.49 23.83 -20.10
N THR A 202 -9.46 23.35 -20.79
CA THR A 202 -8.27 24.16 -21.07
C THR A 202 -8.63 25.38 -21.90
N ALA A 203 -9.53 25.24 -22.88
CA ALA A 203 -10.03 26.35 -23.69
C ALA A 203 -10.99 27.27 -22.91
N ALA A 204 -11.80 26.72 -22.00
CA ALA A 204 -12.80 27.47 -21.25
C ALA A 204 -12.28 28.17 -19.98
N LEU A 205 -11.24 27.65 -19.33
CA LEU A 205 -10.70 28.21 -18.08
C LEU A 205 -10.30 29.70 -18.15
N PRO A 206 -9.77 30.23 -19.26
CA PRO A 206 -9.52 31.66 -19.40
C PRO A 206 -10.78 32.54 -19.26
N GLU A 207 -11.96 32.03 -19.66
CA GLU A 207 -13.24 32.73 -19.52
C GLU A 207 -13.65 32.87 -18.05
N GLU A 208 -13.27 31.91 -17.20
CA GLU A 208 -13.50 31.92 -15.75
C GLU A 208 -12.49 32.83 -14.99
N GLY A 209 -11.51 33.39 -15.71
CA GLY A 209 -10.56 34.38 -15.23
C GLY A 209 -9.16 33.85 -14.91
N LYS A 210 -8.18 34.75 -14.90
CA LYS A 210 -6.74 34.44 -14.72
C LYS A 210 -6.43 33.62 -13.46
N MET A 211 -7.19 33.80 -12.39
CA MET A 211 -7.02 33.06 -11.13
C MET A 211 -7.40 31.58 -11.28
N MET A 212 -8.44 31.27 -12.06
CA MET A 212 -8.86 29.88 -12.28
C MET A 212 -7.84 29.12 -13.13
N VAL A 213 -7.28 29.77 -14.16
CA VAL A 213 -6.17 29.21 -14.95
C VAL A 213 -4.98 28.85 -14.06
N ARG A 214 -4.54 29.76 -13.18
CA ARG A 214 -3.43 29.52 -12.26
C ARG A 214 -3.72 28.39 -11.26
N ARG A 215 -4.97 28.28 -10.80
CA ARG A 215 -5.37 27.31 -9.79
C ARG A 215 -5.51 25.89 -10.37
N TYR A 216 -6.04 25.76 -11.59
CA TYR A 216 -6.41 24.46 -12.14
C TYR A 216 -5.53 23.97 -13.29
N GLY A 217 -4.64 24.81 -13.85
CA GLY A 217 -3.73 24.39 -14.92
C GLY A 217 -2.90 23.15 -14.54
N GLY A 218 -2.28 23.18 -13.35
CA GLY A 218 -1.53 22.01 -12.85
C GLY A 218 -2.40 20.77 -12.59
N THR A 219 -3.69 20.94 -12.24
CA THR A 219 -4.62 19.82 -12.09
C THR A 219 -4.97 19.21 -13.45
N LEU A 220 -5.23 20.04 -14.47
CA LEU A 220 -5.49 19.56 -15.83
C LEU A 220 -4.27 18.86 -16.44
N GLU A 221 -3.06 19.36 -16.20
CA GLU A 221 -1.81 18.70 -16.63
C GLU A 221 -1.68 17.28 -16.04
N ARG A 222 -1.98 17.12 -14.74
CA ARG A 222 -1.95 15.82 -14.07
C ARG A 222 -3.03 14.88 -14.59
N LEU A 223 -4.26 15.36 -14.75
CA LEU A 223 -5.36 14.60 -15.36
C LEU A 223 -4.98 14.13 -16.76
N ASN A 224 -4.34 14.99 -17.55
CA ASN A 224 -3.88 14.67 -18.89
C ASN A 224 -2.81 13.56 -18.87
N ALA A 225 -1.84 13.64 -17.96
CA ALA A 225 -0.81 12.60 -17.82
C ALA A 225 -1.42 11.25 -17.42
N VAL A 226 -2.33 11.25 -16.43
CA VAL A 226 -3.05 10.04 -15.99
C VAL A 226 -3.89 9.44 -17.11
N ALA A 227 -4.66 10.25 -17.83
CA ALA A 227 -5.50 9.79 -18.91
C ALA A 227 -4.69 9.20 -20.08
N ASN A 228 -3.57 9.84 -20.45
CA ASN A 228 -2.69 9.30 -21.49
C ASN A 228 -2.11 7.94 -21.10
N ILE A 229 -1.68 7.76 -19.85
CA ILE A 229 -1.17 6.47 -19.37
C ILE A 229 -2.28 5.42 -19.35
N SER A 230 -3.47 5.77 -18.84
CA SER A 230 -4.62 4.86 -18.81
C SER A 230 -4.97 4.34 -20.21
N VAL A 231 -4.93 5.22 -21.21
CA VAL A 231 -5.14 4.85 -22.62
C VAL A 231 -4.00 3.99 -23.17
N SER A 232 -2.74 4.38 -22.96
CA SER A 232 -1.58 3.69 -23.55
C SER A 232 -1.33 2.30 -22.93
N GLU A 233 -1.53 2.18 -21.62
CA GLU A 233 -1.30 0.94 -20.87
C GLU A 233 -2.55 0.06 -20.76
N GLY A 234 -3.74 0.61 -21.07
CA GLY A 234 -5.00 -0.08 -20.90
C GLY A 234 -5.34 -0.34 -19.43
N CYS A 235 -4.90 0.52 -18.52
CA CYS A 235 -5.17 0.42 -17.09
C CYS A 235 -6.24 1.41 -16.64
N GLY A 236 -6.96 1.09 -15.58
CA GLY A 236 -7.91 2.01 -14.96
C GLY A 236 -7.23 3.18 -14.22
N PHE A 237 -8.01 4.20 -13.89
CA PHE A 237 -7.60 5.30 -13.01
C PHE A 237 -8.68 5.59 -11.98
N TYR A 238 -8.34 6.26 -10.88
CA TYR A 238 -9.27 6.47 -9.77
C TYR A 238 -8.92 7.72 -8.98
N PHE A 239 -9.89 8.16 -8.18
CA PHE A 239 -9.76 9.25 -7.22
C PHE A 239 -10.03 8.72 -5.81
N PHE A 240 -9.44 9.33 -4.77
CA PHE A 240 -9.61 8.94 -3.37
C PHE A 240 -9.21 10.05 -2.40
#